data_AF-A0A378XZA1-F1
#
_entry.id   AF-A0A378XZA1-F1
#
_cell.length_a   1.000
_cell.length_b   1.000
_cell.length_c   1.000
_cell.angle_alpha   90.00
_cell.angle_beta   90.00
_cell.angle_gamma   90.00
#
_symmetry.space_group_name_H-M   'P 1'
#
loop_
_entity.id
_entity.type
_entity.pdbx_description
1 polymer ?
#
loop_
_entity_poly.entity_id
_entity_poly.type
_entity_poly.pdbx_seq_one_letter_code
_entity_poly.pdbx_strand_id
1 'polypeptide(L)'
;MGKIITRLMIETAYEYSRKVFHNEMDLGSALNSISLLSGMHRGTALSHISDFCSMMKGEGYRSKITADATKYYLLNIHNDYDKEYFNKALKAVKLHIKNYKKEKQKNLIRLRIVVDEFEKEKLVTKV
;
A
#
# COMPACT_ATOMS: atom_id res chain seq x y z
N MET A 1 -19.65 -1.60 -13.91
CA MET A 1 -19.69 -1.85 -12.44
C MET A 1 -18.35 -1.42 -11.84
N GLY A 2 -18.34 -0.49 -10.87
CA GLY A 2 -17.09 -0.12 -10.20
C GLY A 2 -16.60 -1.27 -9.32
N LYS A 3 -15.33 -1.68 -9.46
CA LYS A 3 -14.75 -2.73 -8.63
C LYS A 3 -14.68 -2.23 -7.18
N ILE A 4 -15.45 -2.84 -6.28
CA ILE A 4 -15.40 -2.55 -4.83
C ILE A 4 -14.20 -3.32 -4.27
N ILE A 5 -13.30 -2.62 -3.59
CA ILE A 5 -12.19 -3.22 -2.84
C ILE A 5 -12.65 -3.42 -1.41
N THR A 6 -12.73 -4.67 -0.96
CA THR A 6 -13.15 -5.01 0.41
C THR A 6 -11.98 -4.99 1.38
N ARG A 7 -12.26 -5.00 2.68
CA ARG A 7 -11.23 -5.15 3.71
C ARG A 7 -10.45 -6.45 3.57
N LEU A 8 -11.16 -7.58 3.41
CA LEU A 8 -10.53 -8.90 3.18
C LEU A 8 -9.55 -8.86 2.01
N MET A 9 -9.90 -8.18 0.91
CA MET A 9 -9.02 -7.98 -0.24
C MET A 9 -7.74 -7.24 0.13
N ILE A 10 -7.83 -6.15 0.90
CA ILE A 10 -6.68 -5.35 1.33
C ILE A 10 -5.75 -6.17 2.23
N GLU A 11 -6.31 -6.83 3.23
CA GLU A 11 -5.58 -7.62 4.23
C GLU A 11 -4.87 -8.80 3.56
N THR A 12 -5.59 -9.57 2.73
CA THR A 12 -5.00 -10.68 1.97
C THR A 12 -3.90 -10.19 1.04
N ALA A 13 -4.14 -9.10 0.30
CA ALA A 13 -3.11 -8.57 -0.59
C ALA A 13 -1.87 -8.08 0.17
N TYR A 14 -2.03 -7.48 1.35
CA TYR A 14 -0.90 -7.06 2.19
C TYR A 14 -0.04 -8.26 2.59
N GLU A 15 -0.66 -9.31 3.15
CA GLU A 15 0.03 -10.52 3.58
C GLU A 15 0.85 -11.14 2.45
N TYR A 16 0.25 -11.32 1.29
CA TYR A 16 0.93 -11.94 0.15
C TYR A 16 1.94 -11.00 -0.52
N SER A 17 1.76 -9.68 -0.43
CA SER A 17 2.78 -8.72 -0.88
C SER A 17 4.05 -8.82 -0.04
N ARG A 18 3.92 -9.03 1.29
CA ARG A 18 5.07 -9.28 2.16
C ARG A 18 5.83 -10.54 1.75
N LYS A 19 5.12 -11.64 1.52
CA LYS A 19 5.73 -12.92 1.09
C LYS A 19 6.50 -12.77 -0.22
N VAL A 20 5.94 -12.03 -1.18
CA VAL A 20 6.62 -11.76 -2.45
C VAL A 20 7.85 -10.88 -2.25
N PHE A 21 7.75 -9.82 -1.44
CA PHE A 21 8.87 -8.91 -1.19
C PHE A 21 10.08 -9.60 -0.53
N HIS A 22 9.82 -10.54 0.38
CA HIS A 22 10.86 -11.32 1.06
C HIS A 22 11.31 -12.57 0.30
N ASN A 23 10.84 -12.77 -0.94
CA ASN A 23 11.11 -13.95 -1.76
C ASN A 23 10.67 -15.27 -1.10
N GLU A 24 9.68 -15.22 -0.21
CA GLU A 24 9.05 -16.40 0.41
C GLU A 24 8.03 -17.06 -0.53
N MET A 25 7.57 -16.33 -1.54
CA MET A 25 6.60 -16.79 -2.53
C MET A 25 6.81 -16.08 -3.87
N ASP A 26 6.62 -16.80 -4.98
CA ASP A 26 6.66 -16.19 -6.30
C ASP A 26 5.39 -15.37 -6.60
N LEU A 27 5.53 -14.39 -7.50
CA LEU A 27 4.44 -13.49 -7.87
C LEU A 27 3.22 -14.23 -8.44
N GLY A 28 3.43 -15.28 -9.23
CA GLY A 28 2.34 -16.03 -9.86
C GLY A 28 1.45 -16.73 -8.83
N SER A 29 2.08 -17.42 -7.89
CA SER A 29 1.42 -18.08 -6.76
C SER A 29 0.71 -17.08 -5.86
N ALA A 30 1.36 -15.95 -5.52
CA ALA A 30 0.74 -14.91 -4.70
C ALA A 30 -0.53 -14.33 -5.35
N LEU A 31 -0.50 -14.03 -6.65
CA LEU A 31 -1.67 -13.54 -7.39
C LEU A 31 -2.80 -14.58 -7.44
N ASN A 32 -2.46 -15.88 -7.52
CA ASN A 32 -3.44 -16.97 -7.47
C ASN A 32 -4.09 -17.03 -6.09
N SER A 33 -3.29 -17.01 -5.02
CA SER A 33 -3.78 -17.08 -3.65
C SER A 33 -4.63 -15.87 -3.27
N ILE A 34 -4.21 -14.65 -3.60
CA ILE A 34 -5.02 -13.44 -3.34
C ILE A 34 -6.37 -13.54 -4.05
N SER A 35 -6.36 -13.96 -5.32
CA SER A 35 -7.60 -14.07 -6.10
C SER A 35 -8.54 -15.14 -5.53
N LEU A 36 -8.00 -16.29 -5.13
CA LEU A 36 -8.76 -17.40 -4.55
C LEU A 36 -9.34 -17.05 -3.17
N LEU A 37 -8.54 -16.45 -2.29
CA LEU A 37 -8.90 -16.25 -0.88
C LEU A 37 -9.79 -15.03 -0.66
N SER A 38 -9.64 -13.98 -1.48
CA SER A 38 -10.36 -12.71 -1.26
C SER A 38 -11.30 -12.32 -2.39
N GLY A 39 -11.33 -13.08 -3.49
CA GLY A 39 -12.04 -12.72 -4.72
C GLY A 39 -11.45 -11.50 -5.45
N MET A 40 -10.25 -11.04 -5.08
CA MET A 40 -9.66 -9.86 -5.74
C MET A 40 -9.23 -10.23 -7.17
N HIS A 41 -9.56 -9.37 -8.13
CA HIS A 41 -9.10 -9.54 -9.50
C HIS A 41 -7.55 -9.51 -9.56
N ARG A 42 -6.93 -10.45 -10.28
CA ARG A 42 -5.45 -10.59 -10.38
C ARG A 42 -4.73 -9.29 -10.75
N GLY A 43 -5.24 -8.51 -11.70
CA GLY A 43 -4.63 -7.22 -12.07
C GLY A 43 -4.69 -6.17 -10.95
N THR A 44 -5.72 -6.24 -10.09
CA THR A 44 -5.79 -5.40 -8.88
C THR A 44 -4.80 -5.92 -7.84
N ALA A 45 -4.69 -7.23 -7.65
CA ALA A 45 -3.70 -7.83 -6.76
C ALA A 45 -2.26 -7.48 -7.16
N LEU A 46 -1.97 -7.49 -8.47
CA LEU A 46 -0.68 -7.05 -9.01
C LEU A 46 -0.37 -5.59 -8.66
N SER A 47 -1.38 -4.72 -8.72
CA SER A 47 -1.22 -3.31 -8.34
C SER A 47 -0.86 -3.19 -6.85
N HIS A 48 -1.53 -3.94 -5.98
CA HIS A 48 -1.24 -3.98 -4.55
C HIS A 48 0.19 -4.47 -4.25
N ILE A 49 0.62 -5.57 -4.88
CA ILE A 49 1.98 -6.12 -4.69
C ILE A 49 3.03 -5.13 -5.20
N SER A 50 2.83 -4.57 -6.39
CA SER A 50 3.77 -3.60 -6.98
C SER A 50 3.91 -2.34 -6.12
N ASP A 51 2.79 -1.83 -5.58
CA ASP A 51 2.78 -0.64 -4.73
C ASP A 51 3.44 -0.92 -3.38
N PHE A 52 3.16 -2.08 -2.76
CA PHE A 52 3.85 -2.51 -1.55
C PHE A 52 5.36 -2.58 -1.76
N CYS A 53 5.83 -3.26 -2.83
CA CYS A 53 7.25 -3.34 -3.14
C CYS A 53 7.88 -1.95 -3.34
N SER A 54 7.17 -1.02 -3.98
CA SER A 54 7.64 0.37 -4.15
C SER A 54 7.70 1.11 -2.82
N MET A 55 6.72 0.90 -1.92
CA MET A 55 6.73 1.42 -0.55
C MET A 55 7.95 0.93 0.22
N MET A 56 8.21 -0.37 0.20
CA MET A 56 9.34 -0.97 0.91
C MET A 56 10.71 -0.48 0.39
N LYS A 57 10.77 -0.02 -0.87
CA LYS A 57 11.98 0.57 -1.49
C LYS A 57 12.05 2.10 -1.37
N GLY A 58 10.95 2.76 -0.99
CA GLY A 58 10.86 4.22 -0.95
C GLY A 58 10.76 4.89 -2.32
N GLU A 59 10.22 4.16 -3.30
CA GLU A 59 10.07 4.58 -4.69
C GLU A 59 8.62 5.00 -4.96
N GLY A 60 8.43 6.06 -5.76
CA GLY A 60 7.08 6.48 -6.14
C GLY A 60 6.45 5.49 -7.11
N TYR A 61 5.19 5.13 -6.87
CA TYR A 61 4.43 4.19 -7.71
C TYR A 61 3.32 4.90 -8.49
N ARG A 62 2.76 4.23 -9.50
CA ARG A 62 1.76 4.76 -10.44
C ARG A 62 0.36 4.17 -10.27
N SER A 63 0.20 3.18 -9.40
CA SER A 63 -1.04 2.42 -9.30
C SER A 63 -2.09 3.11 -8.42
N LYS A 64 -3.34 2.64 -8.53
CA LYS A 64 -4.55 3.28 -8.01
C LYS A 64 -5.09 2.61 -6.74
N ILE A 65 -4.22 2.10 -5.86
CA ILE A 65 -4.72 1.57 -4.58
C ILE A 65 -5.46 2.69 -3.83
N THR A 66 -6.52 2.30 -3.13
CA THR A 66 -7.39 3.26 -2.43
C THR A 66 -6.65 3.85 -1.23
N ALA A 67 -7.08 5.03 -0.78
CA ALA A 67 -6.55 5.60 0.47
C ALA A 67 -6.70 4.66 1.67
N ASP A 68 -7.77 3.85 1.70
CA ASP A 68 -8.00 2.85 2.75
C ASP A 68 -6.94 1.73 2.70
N ALA A 69 -6.60 1.25 1.51
CA ALA A 69 -5.51 0.29 1.32
C ALA A 69 -4.16 0.89 1.73
N THR A 70 -3.85 2.11 1.28
CA THR A 70 -2.60 2.79 1.65
C THR A 70 -2.49 3.00 3.15
N LYS A 71 -3.56 3.42 3.83
CA LYS A 71 -3.58 3.59 5.29
C LYS A 71 -3.29 2.26 6.00
N TYR A 72 -3.95 1.18 5.57
CA TYR A 72 -3.69 -0.15 6.09
C TYR A 72 -2.23 -0.55 5.90
N TYR A 73 -1.65 -0.27 4.72
CA TYR A 73 -0.28 -0.67 4.40
C TYR A 73 0.72 0.10 5.25
N LEU A 74 0.57 1.42 5.38
CA LEU A 74 1.44 2.23 6.23
C LEU A 74 1.38 1.81 7.70
N LEU A 75 0.18 1.54 8.23
CA LEU A 75 0.00 1.10 9.62
C LEU A 75 0.70 -0.24 9.87
N ASN A 76 0.46 -1.23 9.00
CA ASN A 76 1.06 -2.55 9.20
C ASN A 76 2.55 -2.54 8.88
N ILE A 77 3.04 -1.74 7.92
CA ILE A 77 4.49 -1.56 7.73
C ILE A 77 5.14 -0.96 8.99
N HIS A 78 4.49 0.01 9.63
CA HIS A 78 4.99 0.58 10.88
C HIS A 78 5.06 -0.46 12.02
N ASN A 79 4.12 -1.40 12.07
CA ASN A 79 4.04 -2.41 13.13
C ASN A 79 4.92 -3.64 12.84
N ASP A 80 5.00 -4.06 11.58
CA ASP A 80 5.67 -5.30 11.17
C ASP A 80 7.17 -5.10 10.88
N TYR A 81 7.60 -3.86 10.65
CA TYR A 81 8.98 -3.52 10.27
C TYR A 81 9.55 -2.41 11.13
N ASP A 82 10.86 -2.22 11.01
CA ASP A 82 11.52 -1.10 11.65
C ASP A 82 11.13 0.28 11.06
N LYS A 83 11.58 1.31 11.76
CA LYS A 83 11.36 2.71 11.41
C LYS A 83 11.91 3.08 10.03
N GLU A 84 12.92 2.37 9.52
CA GLU A 84 13.50 2.64 8.21
C GLU A 84 12.52 2.29 7.09
N TYR A 85 11.92 1.10 7.16
CA TYR A 85 10.90 0.67 6.19
C TYR A 85 9.66 1.55 6.23
N PHE A 86 9.21 1.95 7.42
CA PHE A 86 8.11 2.92 7.54
C PHE A 86 8.43 4.26 6.87
N ASN A 87 9.64 4.79 7.07
CA ASN A 87 10.07 6.03 6.42
C ASN A 87 10.14 5.91 4.89
N LYS A 88 10.61 4.76 4.39
CA LYS A 88 10.59 4.44 2.95
C LYS A 88 9.16 4.41 2.42
N ALA A 89 8.26 3.71 3.09
CA ALA A 89 6.86 3.61 2.68
C ALA A 89 6.19 4.99 2.64
N LEU A 90 6.39 5.81 3.67
CA LEU A 90 5.84 7.16 3.73
C LEU A 90 6.41 8.06 2.61
N LYS A 91 7.71 7.94 2.30
CA LYS A 91 8.35 8.64 1.18
C LYS A 91 7.74 8.21 -0.16
N ALA A 92 7.51 6.92 -0.39
CA ALA A 92 6.90 6.41 -1.61
C ALA A 92 5.50 6.99 -1.84
N VAL A 93 4.66 7.02 -0.80
CA VAL A 93 3.30 7.59 -0.87
C VAL A 93 3.36 9.09 -1.20
N LYS A 94 4.28 9.83 -0.59
CA LYS A 94 4.49 11.26 -0.91
C LYS A 94 4.92 11.48 -2.36
N LEU A 95 5.82 10.65 -2.87
CA LEU A 95 6.24 10.70 -4.28
C LEU A 95 5.07 10.40 -5.22
N HIS A 96 4.23 9.41 -4.88
CA HIS A 96 3.01 9.10 -5.63
C HIS A 96 2.07 10.33 -5.69
N ILE A 97 1.78 10.96 -4.55
CA ILE A 97 0.94 12.16 -4.47
C ILE A 97 1.53 13.32 -5.29
N LYS A 98 2.85 13.52 -5.24
CA LYS A 98 3.55 14.58 -5.99
C LYS A 98 3.43 14.39 -7.51
N ASN A 99 3.51 13.15 -7.98
CA ASN A 99 3.53 12.82 -9.41
C ASN A 99 2.14 12.84 -10.05
N TYR A 100 1.08 12.56 -9.28
CA TYR A 100 -0.30 12.55 -9.76
C TYR A 100 -1.01 13.89 -9.50
N LYS A 101 -0.61 14.96 -10.20
CA LYS A 101 -1.32 16.26 -10.13
C LYS A 101 -2.69 16.29 -10.83
N LYS A 102 -3.04 15.26 -11.65
CA LYS A 102 -4.18 15.31 -12.59
C LYS A 102 -5.27 14.24 -12.42
N GLU A 103 -5.11 13.19 -11.62
CA GLU A 103 -6.14 12.14 -11.50
C GLU A 103 -7.04 12.34 -10.26
N LYS A 104 -8.36 12.42 -10.51
CA LYS A 104 -9.50 12.27 -9.57
C LYS A 104 -9.24 12.71 -8.12
N GLN A 105 -9.48 14.01 -7.87
CA GLN A 105 -9.21 14.77 -6.65
C GLN A 105 -9.58 14.09 -5.31
N LYS A 106 -10.62 13.23 -5.22
CA LYS A 106 -11.07 12.66 -3.94
C LYS A 106 -10.08 11.68 -3.29
N ASN A 107 -9.49 10.75 -4.05
CA ASN A 107 -8.56 9.76 -3.47
C ASN A 107 -7.24 10.41 -3.04
N LEU A 108 -6.72 11.36 -3.85
CA LEU A 108 -5.51 12.11 -3.52
C LEU A 108 -5.69 12.97 -2.27
N ILE A 109 -6.85 13.62 -2.09
CA ILE A 109 -7.16 14.36 -0.86
C ILE A 109 -7.11 13.41 0.34
N ARG A 110 -7.76 12.23 0.24
CA ARG A 110 -7.71 11.23 1.32
C ARG A 110 -6.30 10.72 1.59
N LEU A 111 -5.48 10.49 0.56
CA LEU A 111 -4.09 10.09 0.71
C LEU A 111 -3.24 11.15 1.42
N ARG A 112 -3.47 12.44 1.16
CA ARG A 112 -2.80 13.53 1.89
C ARG A 112 -3.17 13.50 3.37
N ILE A 113 -4.45 13.34 3.70
CA ILE A 113 -4.91 13.19 5.08
C ILE A 113 -4.21 12.02 5.77
N VAL A 114 -4.14 10.86 5.11
CA VAL A 114 -3.44 9.68 5.64
C VAL A 114 -1.96 9.99 5.92
N VAL A 115 -1.25 10.62 4.98
CA VAL A 115 0.16 11.01 5.19
C VAL A 115 0.30 11.97 6.37
N ASP A 116 -0.57 12.99 6.45
CA ASP A 116 -0.53 13.98 7.53
C ASP A 116 -0.80 13.35 8.91
N GLU A 117 -1.69 12.36 9.00
CA GLU A 117 -1.94 11.57 10.23
C GLU A 117 -0.66 10.87 10.68
N PHE A 118 -0.02 10.10 9.81
CA PHE A 118 1.20 9.36 10.12
C PHE A 118 2.40 10.27 10.41
N GLU A 119 2.49 11.44 9.79
CA GLU A 119 3.53 12.41 10.11
C GLU A 119 3.35 13.03 11.48
N LYS A 120 2.12 13.36 11.87
CA LYS A 120 1.84 13.86 13.22
C LYS A 120 2.11 12.81 14.29
N GLU A 121 1.70 11.56 14.06
CA GLU A 121 2.00 10.47 14.99
C GLU A 121 3.51 10.28 15.19
N LYS A 122 4.30 10.37 14.10
CA LYS A 122 5.78 10.35 14.15
C LYS A 122 6.39 11.53 14.93
N LEU A 123 5.69 12.67 14.98
CA LEU A 123 6.11 13.83 15.78
C LEU A 123 5.79 13.63 17.27
N VAL A 124 4.74 12.87 17.60
CA VAL A 124 4.32 12.60 18.99
C VAL A 124 5.16 11.48 19.63
N THR A 125 5.63 10.50 18.87
CA THR A 125 6.49 9.39 19.37
C THR A 125 7.98 9.73 19.44
N LYS A 126 8.37 10.99 19.25
CA LYS A 126 9.76 11.46 19.28
C LYS A 126 10.28 11.81 20.69
N VAL A 127 9.61 11.37 21.75
CA VAL A 127 9.99 11.59 23.16
C VAL A 127 10.91 10.48 23.63
#